data_AF-A0A5R2NCX7-F1
#
_entry.id   AF-A0A5R2NCX7-F1
#
_cell.length_a   1.000
_cell.length_b   1.000
_cell.length_c   1.000
_cell.angle_alpha   90.00
_cell.angle_beta   90.00
_cell.angle_gamma   90.00
#
_symmetry.space_group_name_H-M   'P 1'
#
loop_
_entity.id
_entity.type
_entity.pdbx_description
1 polymer ?
#
loop_
_entity_poly.entity_id
_entity_poly.type
_entity_poly.pdbx_seq_one_letter_code
_entity_poly.pdbx_strand_id
1 'polypeptide(L)'
;SAARFGAAHVIDILLGHETEKVLARGHQSLSSFGTGAAHRKTVWLSLIRQLVAGGFLMPDPEGHGGLAISESGRALDRGEIEFRYRVETRDPLVRGRKRSGEGSAADAEGVDASLLAALKALRLRLAKERQVPAYVVFSDRTLIDMAARRPRDLDAFTEVNGVGGAKLKEFGEVFLAAIAGHRPDGAG
;
A
#
# COMPACT_ATOMS: atom_id res chain seq x y z
N SER A 1 -24.45 -6.99 -6.51
CA SER A 1 -23.09 -6.42 -6.59
C SER A 1 -22.43 -6.59 -5.23
N ALA A 2 -21.27 -7.25 -5.17
CA ALA A 2 -20.52 -7.37 -3.92
C ALA A 2 -19.97 -5.99 -3.58
N ALA A 3 -20.45 -5.38 -2.49
CA ALA A 3 -20.03 -4.04 -2.12
C ALA A 3 -18.53 -4.02 -1.82
N ARG A 4 -17.78 -3.19 -2.55
CA ARG A 4 -16.33 -3.00 -2.38
C ARG A 4 -16.07 -1.84 -1.44
N PHE A 5 -15.15 -2.04 -0.50
CA PHE A 5 -14.87 -1.07 0.56
C PHE A 5 -13.39 -0.76 0.63
N GLY A 6 -13.08 0.51 0.88
CA GLY A 6 -11.71 0.94 1.15
C GLY A 6 -11.19 0.33 2.46
N ALA A 7 -9.87 0.17 2.54
CA ALA A 7 -9.21 -0.45 3.69
C ALA A 7 -9.62 0.14 5.04
N ALA A 8 -9.77 1.46 5.13
CA ALA A 8 -10.17 2.13 6.38
C ALA A 8 -11.51 1.60 6.91
N HIS A 9 -12.52 1.49 6.02
CA HIS A 9 -13.85 0.97 6.37
C HIS A 9 -13.79 -0.49 6.80
N VAL A 10 -13.03 -1.32 6.09
CA VAL A 10 -12.84 -2.74 6.46
C VAL A 10 -12.18 -2.86 7.83
N ILE A 11 -11.17 -2.03 8.11
CA ILE A 11 -10.48 -2.03 9.40
C ILE A 11 -11.43 -1.57 10.53
N ASP A 12 -12.26 -0.55 10.28
CA ASP A 12 -13.23 -0.09 11.28
C ASP A 12 -14.24 -1.19 11.62
N ILE A 13 -14.69 -2.01 10.65
CA ILE A 13 -15.53 -3.18 10.93
C ILE A 13 -14.78 -4.19 11.81
N LEU A 14 -13.55 -4.59 11.43
CA LEU A 14 -12.77 -5.59 12.16
C LEU A 14 -12.45 -5.15 13.60
N LEU A 15 -12.25 -3.85 13.82
CA LEU A 15 -12.00 -3.28 15.14
C LEU A 15 -13.28 -3.03 15.95
N GLY A 16 -14.46 -3.16 15.34
CA GLY A 16 -15.73 -2.89 16.01
C GLY A 16 -16.02 -1.40 16.18
N HIS A 17 -15.47 -0.54 15.31
CA HIS A 17 -15.72 0.90 15.36
C HIS A 17 -17.04 1.26 14.69
N GLU A 18 -17.95 1.87 15.45
CA GLU A 18 -19.23 2.38 14.96
C GLU A 18 -19.09 3.76 14.31
N THR A 19 -18.36 3.83 13.21
CA THR A 19 -18.33 5.07 12.40
C THR A 19 -19.68 5.34 11.75
N GLU A 20 -19.97 6.58 11.38
CA GLU A 20 -21.20 6.95 10.66
C GLU A 20 -21.44 6.06 9.43
N LYS A 21 -20.37 5.78 8.66
CA LYS A 21 -20.45 4.92 7.48
C LYS A 21 -20.71 3.44 7.83
N VAL A 22 -20.21 2.94 8.95
CA VAL A 22 -20.49 1.58 9.43
C VAL A 22 -21.97 1.47 9.82
N LEU A 23 -22.46 2.40 10.64
CA LEU A 23 -23.84 2.44 11.12
C LEU A 23 -24.84 2.62 9.97
N ALA A 24 -24.60 3.59 9.08
CA ALA A 24 -25.47 3.87 7.94
C ALA A 24 -25.64 2.69 6.98
N ARG A 25 -24.71 1.71 7.01
CA ARG A 25 -24.76 0.50 6.19
C ARG A 25 -25.20 -0.75 6.96
N GLY A 26 -25.46 -0.63 8.27
CA GLY A 26 -25.80 -1.78 9.12
C GLY A 26 -24.63 -2.74 9.33
N HIS A 27 -23.39 -2.30 9.15
CA HIS A 27 -22.23 -3.19 9.20
C HIS A 27 -21.83 -3.62 10.62
N GLN A 28 -22.36 -2.96 11.65
CA GLN A 28 -22.22 -3.36 13.05
C GLN A 28 -22.87 -4.72 13.35
N SER A 29 -23.79 -5.19 12.50
CA SER A 29 -24.42 -6.51 12.66
C SER A 29 -23.70 -7.64 11.91
N LEU A 30 -22.58 -7.36 11.25
CA LEU A 30 -21.81 -8.40 10.55
C LEU A 30 -21.13 -9.31 11.57
N SER A 31 -21.04 -10.61 11.26
CA SER A 31 -20.31 -11.58 12.10
C SER A 31 -18.83 -11.25 12.27
N SER A 32 -18.25 -10.51 11.32
CA SER A 32 -16.86 -10.03 11.37
C SER A 32 -16.68 -8.74 12.19
N PHE A 33 -17.75 -8.13 12.69
CA PHE A 33 -17.67 -6.89 13.44
C PHE A 33 -16.98 -7.13 14.80
N GLY A 34 -15.90 -6.39 15.07
CA GLY A 34 -15.15 -6.48 16.32
C GLY A 34 -14.30 -7.74 16.51
N THR A 35 -14.33 -8.70 15.58
CA THR A 35 -13.56 -9.96 15.71
C THR A 35 -12.05 -9.75 15.73
N GLY A 36 -11.58 -8.61 15.22
CA GLY A 36 -10.20 -8.22 15.15
C GLY A 36 -9.73 -7.26 16.26
N ALA A 37 -10.56 -6.99 17.27
CA ALA A 37 -10.28 -6.00 18.32
C ALA A 37 -9.04 -6.33 19.19
N ALA A 38 -8.60 -7.59 19.21
CA ALA A 38 -7.37 -8.01 19.89
C ALA A 38 -6.08 -7.42 19.26
N HIS A 39 -6.16 -6.91 18.03
CA HIS A 39 -5.03 -6.34 17.31
C HIS A 39 -5.18 -4.84 17.11
N ARG A 40 -4.06 -4.11 17.14
CA ARG A 40 -4.05 -2.67 16.87
C ARG A 40 -4.36 -2.39 15.38
N LYS A 41 -4.94 -1.22 15.09
CA LYS A 41 -5.19 -0.72 13.72
C LYS A 41 -3.98 -0.86 12.79
N THR A 42 -2.78 -0.63 13.30
CA THR A 42 -1.52 -0.74 12.55
C THR A 42 -1.24 -2.15 12.03
N VAL A 43 -1.63 -3.18 12.76
CA VAL A 43 -1.50 -4.59 12.33
C VAL A 43 -2.39 -4.83 11.13
N TRP A 44 -3.66 -4.42 11.18
CA TRP A 44 -4.60 -4.56 10.07
C TRP A 44 -4.16 -3.78 8.83
N LEU A 45 -3.68 -2.55 9.01
CA LEU A 45 -3.07 -1.76 7.93
C LEU A 45 -1.88 -2.49 7.29
N SER A 46 -1.00 -3.08 8.10
CA SER A 46 0.16 -3.82 7.60
C SER A 46 -0.26 -5.08 6.83
N LEU A 47 -1.24 -5.83 7.34
CA LEU A 47 -1.79 -7.02 6.68
C LEU A 47 -2.42 -6.67 5.33
N ILE A 48 -3.26 -5.62 5.26
CA ILE A 48 -3.86 -5.18 4.00
C ILE A 48 -2.78 -4.78 2.99
N ARG A 49 -1.76 -4.02 3.43
CA ARG A 49 -0.65 -3.65 2.55
C ARG A 49 0.11 -4.86 2.03
N GLN A 50 0.36 -5.87 2.87
CA GLN A 50 1.04 -7.10 2.46
C GLN A 50 0.18 -7.94 1.52
N LEU A 51 -1.14 -8.02 1.74
CA LEU A 51 -2.08 -8.68 0.84
C LEU A 51 -2.15 -7.99 -0.53
N VAL A 52 -2.12 -6.66 -0.57
CA VAL A 52 -2.05 -5.89 -1.82
C VAL A 52 -0.71 -6.10 -2.52
N ALA A 53 0.39 -6.09 -1.77
CA ALA A 53 1.73 -6.32 -2.33
C ALA A 53 1.88 -7.74 -2.89
N GLY A 54 1.27 -8.74 -2.23
CA GLY A 54 1.22 -10.13 -2.68
C GLY A 54 0.17 -10.41 -3.76
N GLY A 55 -0.60 -9.41 -4.20
CA GLY A 55 -1.60 -9.57 -5.26
C GLY A 55 -2.90 -10.26 -4.83
N PHE A 56 -3.13 -10.49 -3.54
CA PHE A 56 -4.37 -11.09 -3.01
C PHE A 56 -5.53 -10.09 -2.94
N LEU A 57 -5.20 -8.81 -2.74
CA LEU A 57 -6.13 -7.69 -2.83
C LEU A 57 -5.68 -6.74 -3.94
N MET A 58 -6.64 -6.18 -4.66
CA MET A 58 -6.40 -5.20 -5.71
C MET A 58 -7.33 -4.00 -5.57
N PRO A 59 -6.99 -2.81 -6.08
CA PRO A 59 -7.94 -1.72 -6.19
C PRO A 59 -9.18 -2.16 -6.99
N ASP A 60 -10.32 -1.62 -6.61
CA ASP A 60 -11.59 -1.85 -7.29
C ASP A 60 -11.48 -1.43 -8.77
N PRO A 61 -11.60 -2.38 -9.73
CA PRO A 61 -11.56 -2.06 -11.15
C PRO A 61 -12.75 -1.21 -11.63
N GLU A 62 -13.86 -1.16 -10.87
CA GLU A 62 -15.04 -0.34 -11.17
C GLU A 62 -14.90 1.10 -10.64
N GLY A 63 -13.78 1.45 -10.01
CA GLY A 63 -13.42 2.82 -9.69
C GLY A 63 -14.09 3.42 -8.44
N HIS A 64 -14.75 2.62 -7.60
CA HIS A 64 -15.39 3.12 -6.37
C HIS A 64 -14.43 3.34 -5.19
N GLY A 65 -13.11 3.36 -5.43
CA GLY A 65 -12.09 3.61 -4.40
C GLY A 65 -11.96 2.51 -3.34
N GLY A 66 -12.50 1.31 -3.64
CA GLY A 66 -12.48 0.14 -2.74
C GLY A 66 -11.33 -0.83 -3.00
N LEU A 67 -11.24 -1.85 -2.15
CA LEU A 67 -10.44 -3.05 -2.41
C LEU A 67 -11.35 -4.17 -2.93
N ALA A 68 -10.80 -4.96 -3.85
CA ALA A 68 -11.39 -6.16 -4.41
C ALA A 68 -10.50 -7.37 -4.10
N ILE A 69 -11.13 -8.52 -3.90
CA ILE A 69 -10.42 -9.81 -3.78
C ILE A 69 -10.05 -10.28 -5.19
N SER A 70 -8.76 -10.52 -5.44
CA SER A 70 -8.26 -11.06 -6.70
C SER A 70 -8.55 -12.56 -6.82
N GLU A 71 -8.19 -13.19 -7.94
CA GLU A 71 -8.28 -14.64 -8.08
C GLU A 71 -7.43 -15.37 -7.02
N SER A 72 -6.18 -14.95 -6.81
CA SER A 72 -5.32 -15.48 -5.74
C SER A 72 -5.90 -15.22 -4.35
N GLY A 73 -6.54 -14.07 -4.13
CA GLY A 73 -7.25 -13.79 -2.88
C GLY A 73 -8.41 -14.77 -2.63
N ARG A 74 -9.14 -15.17 -3.68
CA ARG A 74 -10.21 -16.18 -3.56
C ARG A 74 -9.65 -17.59 -3.35
N ALA A 75 -8.51 -17.94 -3.95
CA ALA A 75 -7.83 -19.20 -3.68
C ALA A 75 -7.38 -19.28 -2.21
N LEU A 76 -6.87 -18.17 -1.66
CA LEU A 76 -6.53 -18.05 -0.24
C LEU A 76 -7.77 -18.23 0.65
N ASP A 77 -8.89 -17.57 0.33
CA ASP A 77 -10.16 -17.67 1.07
C ASP A 77 -10.71 -19.11 1.06
N ARG A 78 -10.52 -19.86 -0.03
CA ARG A 78 -10.87 -21.28 -0.13
C ARG A 78 -9.85 -22.22 0.54
N GLY A 79 -8.73 -21.72 1.04
CA GLY A 79 -7.67 -22.53 1.66
C GLY A 79 -6.79 -23.30 0.68
N GLU A 80 -6.80 -22.95 -0.61
CA GLU A 80 -6.00 -23.62 -1.65
C GLU A 80 -4.52 -23.21 -1.62
N ILE A 81 -4.24 -22.01 -1.10
CA ILE A 81 -2.89 -21.46 -0.96
C ILE A 81 -2.72 -20.80 0.40
N GLU A 82 -1.47 -20.69 0.86
CA GLU A 82 -1.12 -20.03 2.12
C GLU A 82 -0.62 -18.60 1.90
N PHE A 83 -1.02 -17.69 2.80
CA PHE A 83 -0.44 -16.36 2.89
C PHE A 83 0.48 -16.26 4.12
N ARG A 84 1.79 -16.23 3.88
CA ARG A 84 2.77 -15.94 4.93
C ARG A 84 2.97 -14.43 5.01
N TYR A 85 2.73 -13.87 6.18
CA TYR A 85 2.89 -12.44 6.44
C TYR A 85 4.00 -12.19 7.45
N ARG A 86 4.58 -10.99 7.38
CA ARG A 86 5.53 -10.50 8.37
C ARG A 86 4.77 -9.80 9.48
N VAL A 87 5.00 -10.24 10.72
CA VAL A 87 4.58 -9.49 11.92
C VAL A 87 5.50 -8.29 12.08
N GLU A 88 4.96 -7.09 11.99
CA GLU A 88 5.71 -5.86 12.27
C GLU A 88 5.60 -5.53 13.76
N THR A 89 6.67 -5.79 14.52
CA THR A 89 6.73 -5.60 15.99
C THR A 89 7.10 -4.18 16.43
N ARG A 90 7.13 -3.19 15.54
CA ARG A 90 7.52 -1.81 15.91
C ARG A 90 6.34 -1.06 16.53
N ASP A 91 6.35 -0.92 17.85
CA ASP A 91 5.43 -0.08 18.62
C ASP A 91 5.67 1.42 18.31
N PRO A 92 4.67 2.18 17.84
CA PRO A 92 4.82 3.61 17.52
C PRO A 92 5.05 4.52 18.74
N LEU A 93 4.81 4.04 19.97
CA LEU A 93 4.75 4.89 21.16
C LEU A 93 6.11 5.47 21.61
N VAL A 94 7.22 5.09 20.99
CA VAL A 94 8.55 5.69 21.25
C VAL A 94 8.83 6.93 20.37
N ARG A 95 7.94 7.32 19.44
CA ARG A 95 8.21 8.40 18.47
C ARG A 95 7.29 9.62 18.58
N GLY A 96 6.94 10.02 19.79
CA GLY A 96 6.31 11.31 20.05
C GLY A 96 7.23 12.52 19.78
N ARG A 97 7.62 12.79 18.51
CA ARG A 97 7.95 14.16 18.02
C ARG A 97 8.18 14.31 16.51
N LYS A 98 8.34 13.26 15.69
CA LYS A 98 8.61 13.43 14.25
C LYS A 98 7.49 12.87 13.37
N ARG A 99 6.49 13.71 13.08
CA ARG A 99 5.69 13.60 11.86
C ARG A 99 6.58 13.95 10.66
N SER A 100 7.06 12.93 9.94
CA SER A 100 7.22 12.89 8.48
C SER A 100 8.17 11.75 8.12
N GLY A 101 7.64 10.70 7.49
CA GLY A 101 8.41 9.76 6.67
C GLY A 101 9.50 8.97 7.38
N GLU A 102 9.14 7.86 8.01
CA GLU A 102 10.14 6.87 8.43
C GLU A 102 9.61 5.45 8.21
N GLY A 103 9.76 4.98 6.97
CA GLY A 103 9.93 3.57 6.69
C GLY A 103 11.42 3.25 6.86
N SER A 104 11.72 2.32 7.78
CA SER A 104 13.00 1.68 8.07
C SER A 104 14.28 2.35 7.54
N ALA A 105 14.98 3.07 8.42
CA ALA A 105 16.33 3.58 8.20
C ALA A 105 17.36 2.48 7.81
N ALA A 106 17.07 1.20 8.09
CA ALA A 106 17.97 0.08 7.77
C ALA A 106 18.03 -0.31 6.28
N ASP A 107 17.04 0.08 5.47
CA ASP A 107 17.02 -0.20 4.02
C ASP A 107 17.34 1.05 3.17
N ALA A 108 17.65 2.18 3.81
CA ALA A 108 17.84 3.49 3.16
C ALA A 108 19.29 4.01 3.23
N GLU A 109 20.21 3.30 3.89
CA GLU A 109 21.63 3.65 3.88
C GLU A 109 22.16 3.53 2.43
N GLY A 110 22.55 4.66 1.84
CA GLY A 110 23.02 4.75 0.45
C GLY A 110 21.95 5.05 -0.60
N VAL A 111 20.67 5.17 -0.21
CA VAL A 111 19.60 5.57 -1.14
C VAL A 111 19.51 7.09 -1.22
N ASP A 112 19.41 7.63 -2.44
CA ASP A 112 19.20 9.06 -2.66
C ASP A 112 17.86 9.51 -2.04
N ALA A 113 17.97 10.19 -0.91
CA ALA A 113 16.82 10.66 -0.14
C ALA A 113 15.96 11.66 -0.94
N SER A 114 16.58 12.46 -1.82
CA SER A 114 15.86 13.43 -2.65
C SER A 114 15.01 12.73 -3.70
N LEU A 115 15.55 11.69 -4.36
CA LEU A 115 14.79 10.87 -5.30
C LEU A 115 13.65 10.14 -4.58
N LEU A 116 13.93 9.51 -3.44
CA LEU A 116 12.90 8.81 -2.67
C LEU A 116 11.77 9.75 -2.25
N ALA A 117 12.08 11.00 -1.89
CA ALA A 117 11.07 12.01 -1.58
C ALA A 117 10.22 12.37 -2.81
N ALA A 118 10.85 12.56 -3.98
CA ALA A 118 10.15 12.82 -5.24
C ALA A 118 9.21 11.66 -5.61
N LEU A 119 9.65 10.41 -5.49
CA LEU A 119 8.84 9.22 -5.75
C LEU A 119 7.66 9.11 -4.76
N LYS A 120 7.87 9.43 -3.48
CA LYS A 120 6.80 9.46 -2.47
C LYS A 120 5.76 10.54 -2.79
N ALA A 121 6.20 11.72 -3.25
CA ALA A 121 5.31 12.81 -3.65
C ALA A 121 4.48 12.43 -4.88
N LEU A 122 5.12 11.85 -5.91
CA LEU A 122 4.45 11.33 -7.10
C LEU A 122 3.38 10.30 -6.73
N ARG A 123 3.76 9.31 -5.91
CA ARG A 123 2.83 8.28 -5.43
C ARG A 123 1.62 8.90 -4.72
N LEU A 124 1.85 9.88 -3.84
CA LEU A 124 0.76 10.53 -3.11
C LEU A 124 -0.18 11.27 -4.05
N ARG A 125 0.36 11.96 -5.08
CA ARG A 125 -0.45 12.64 -6.09
C ARG A 125 -1.33 11.66 -6.87
N LEU A 126 -0.75 10.59 -7.42
CA LEU A 126 -1.48 9.56 -8.17
C LEU A 126 -2.54 8.87 -7.31
N ALA A 127 -2.24 8.62 -6.04
CA ALA A 127 -3.17 8.01 -5.10
C ALA A 127 -4.37 8.93 -4.81
N LYS A 128 -4.15 10.25 -4.68
CA LYS A 128 -5.23 11.24 -4.53
C LYS A 128 -6.10 11.31 -5.78
N GLU A 129 -5.49 11.37 -6.97
CA GLU A 129 -6.20 11.40 -8.26
C GLU A 129 -7.12 10.18 -8.41
N ARG A 130 -6.68 9.02 -7.91
CA ARG A 130 -7.42 7.76 -7.98
C ARG A 130 -8.29 7.47 -6.77
N GLN A 131 -8.32 8.36 -5.77
CA GLN A 131 -9.04 8.19 -4.52
C GLN A 131 -8.72 6.86 -3.80
N VAL A 132 -7.47 6.40 -3.88
CA VAL A 132 -6.99 5.19 -3.21
C VAL A 132 -5.88 5.52 -2.20
N PRO A 133 -5.64 4.66 -1.20
CA PRO A 133 -4.48 4.81 -0.33
C PRO A 133 -3.16 4.76 -1.10
N ALA A 134 -2.16 5.55 -0.70
CA ALA A 134 -0.88 5.65 -1.40
C ALA A 134 -0.17 4.30 -1.61
N TYR A 135 -0.25 3.39 -0.62
CA TYR A 135 0.39 2.08 -0.72
C TYR A 135 -0.20 1.18 -1.82
N VAL A 136 -1.39 1.49 -2.33
CA VAL A 136 -2.02 0.76 -3.45
C VAL A 136 -1.30 1.04 -4.76
N VAL A 137 -0.82 2.27 -4.97
CA VAL A 137 0.02 2.63 -6.12
C VAL A 137 1.35 1.88 -6.01
N PHE A 138 2.12 2.15 -4.95
CA PHE A 138 3.33 1.40 -4.63
C PHE A 138 3.59 1.35 -3.13
N SER A 139 4.11 0.23 -2.63
CA SER A 139 4.56 0.13 -1.24
C SER A 139 5.77 1.02 -0.99
N ASP A 140 6.06 1.37 0.28
CA ASP A 140 7.28 2.09 0.62
C ASP A 140 8.54 1.32 0.20
N ARG A 141 8.54 -0.01 0.39
CA ARG A 141 9.63 -0.89 -0.03
C ARG A 141 9.88 -0.81 -1.53
N THR A 142 8.81 -0.77 -2.33
CA THR A 142 8.93 -0.65 -3.78
C THR A 142 9.55 0.70 -4.15
N LEU A 143 9.14 1.81 -3.52
CA LEU A 143 9.76 3.12 -3.81
C LEU A 143 11.23 3.19 -3.40
N ILE A 144 11.61 2.53 -2.29
CA ILE A 144 13.01 2.44 -1.85
C ILE A 144 13.82 1.65 -2.88
N ASP A 145 13.31 0.51 -3.34
CA ASP A 145 13.98 -0.32 -4.35
C ASP A 145 14.07 0.39 -5.71
N MET A 146 13.03 1.14 -6.11
CA MET A 146 13.09 2.03 -7.30
C MET A 146 14.19 3.09 -7.16
N ALA A 147 14.28 3.75 -6.00
CA ALA A 147 15.29 4.78 -5.76
C ALA A 147 16.71 4.22 -5.72
N ALA A 148 16.88 2.99 -5.22
CA ALA A 148 18.15 2.27 -5.21
C ALA A 148 18.58 1.84 -6.62
N ARG A 149 17.67 1.23 -7.40
CA ARG A 149 17.96 0.67 -8.73
C ARG A 149 18.02 1.69 -9.84
N ARG A 150 17.23 2.77 -9.75
CA ARG A 150 17.06 3.79 -10.80
C ARG A 150 16.84 3.18 -12.21
N PRO A 151 15.77 2.38 -12.39
CA PRO A 151 15.46 1.80 -13.70
C PRO A 151 15.34 2.89 -14.77
N ARG A 152 15.80 2.57 -15.98
CA ARG A 152 15.88 3.50 -17.12
C ARG A 152 14.90 3.18 -18.26
N ASP A 153 14.30 2.00 -18.20
CA ASP A 153 13.33 1.48 -19.17
C ASP A 153 12.35 0.53 -18.46
N LEU A 154 11.32 0.09 -19.19
CA LEU A 154 10.27 -0.78 -18.65
C LEU A 154 10.81 -2.17 -18.24
N ASP A 155 11.82 -2.68 -18.94
CA ASP A 155 12.43 -3.98 -18.64
C ASP A 155 13.19 -3.91 -17.31
N ALA A 156 14.00 -2.88 -17.07
CA ALA A 156 14.63 -2.66 -15.77
C ALA A 156 13.58 -2.38 -14.67
N PHE A 157 12.42 -1.83 -15.03
CA PHE A 157 11.34 -1.56 -14.08
C PHE A 157 10.65 -2.84 -13.60
N THR A 158 10.65 -3.93 -14.38
CA THR A 158 10.10 -5.24 -13.95
C THR A 158 10.92 -5.87 -12.83
N GLU A 159 12.21 -5.56 -12.75
CA GLU A 159 13.14 -6.06 -11.73
C GLU A 159 12.95 -5.39 -10.35
N VAL A 160 12.08 -4.39 -10.25
CA VAL A 160 11.77 -3.71 -9.00
C VAL A 160 10.78 -4.55 -8.17
N ASN A 161 11.15 -4.83 -6.92
CA ASN A 161 10.34 -5.61 -6.00
C ASN A 161 8.96 -4.98 -5.74
N GLY A 162 7.91 -5.73 -6.07
CA GLY A 162 6.52 -5.29 -5.91
C GLY A 162 5.94 -4.54 -7.12
N VAL A 163 6.68 -4.52 -8.24
CA VAL A 163 6.16 -4.17 -9.56
C VAL A 163 5.74 -5.44 -10.29
N GLY A 164 4.42 -5.65 -10.39
CA GLY A 164 3.84 -6.68 -11.27
C GLY A 164 3.36 -6.08 -12.59
N GLY A 165 3.00 -6.93 -13.55
CA GLY A 165 2.61 -6.50 -14.91
C GLY A 165 1.50 -5.43 -14.95
N ALA A 166 0.50 -5.51 -14.08
CA ALA A 166 -0.55 -4.48 -13.98
C ALA A 166 0.01 -3.11 -13.58
N LYS A 167 0.85 -3.06 -12.54
CA LYS A 167 1.48 -1.82 -12.07
C LYS A 167 2.50 -1.27 -13.06
N LEU A 168 3.22 -2.15 -13.76
CA LEU A 168 4.13 -1.76 -14.84
C LEU A 168 3.35 -1.04 -15.95
N LYS A 169 2.27 -1.65 -16.45
CA LYS A 169 1.43 -1.06 -17.49
C LYS A 169 0.81 0.27 -17.05
N GLU A 170 0.41 0.36 -15.79
CA GLU A 170 -0.36 1.48 -15.26
C GLU A 170 0.50 2.67 -14.79
N PHE A 171 1.69 2.39 -14.24
CA PHE A 171 2.52 3.40 -13.58
C PHE A 171 3.97 3.43 -14.07
N GLY A 172 4.41 2.49 -14.93
CA GLY A 172 5.81 2.39 -15.37
C GLY A 172 6.32 3.70 -15.97
N GLU A 173 5.65 4.20 -17.00
CA GLU A 173 6.04 5.42 -17.72
C GLU A 173 6.16 6.64 -16.81
N VAL A 174 5.17 6.88 -15.94
CA VAL A 174 5.17 8.08 -15.09
C VAL A 174 6.26 8.04 -14.02
N PHE A 175 6.57 6.85 -13.50
CA PHE A 175 7.66 6.70 -12.52
C PHE A 175 9.04 6.72 -13.19
N LEU A 176 9.20 6.12 -14.38
CA LEU A 176 10.43 6.23 -15.18
C LEU A 176 10.74 7.69 -15.54
N ALA A 177 9.73 8.46 -15.98
CA ALA A 177 9.89 9.87 -16.27
C ALA A 177 10.33 10.68 -15.03
N ALA A 178 9.77 10.37 -13.85
CA ALA A 178 10.18 11.03 -12.60
C ALA A 178 11.62 10.66 -12.19
N ILE A 179 12.04 9.42 -12.39
CA ILE A 179 13.42 8.97 -12.12
C ILE A 179 14.39 9.65 -13.09
N ALA A 180 14.07 9.69 -14.38
CA ALA A 180 14.90 10.29 -15.41
C ALA A 180 15.03 11.82 -15.26
N GLY A 181 13.96 12.49 -14.82
CA GLY A 181 13.94 13.93 -14.60
C GLY A 181 14.54 14.38 -13.26
N HIS A 182 14.86 13.45 -12.35
CA HIS A 182 15.37 13.79 -11.03
C HIS A 182 16.83 14.23 -11.07
N ARG A 183 17.11 15.44 -10.58
CA ARG A 183 18.46 15.94 -10.32
C ARG A 183 18.71 15.95 -8.81
N PRO A 184 19.84 15.43 -8.33
CA PRO A 184 20.16 15.51 -6.91
C PRO A 184 20.32 16.98 -6.49
N ASP A 185 19.75 17.34 -5.35
CA ASP A 185 19.92 18.66 -4.75
C ASP A 185 21.43 18.91 -4.52
N GLY A 186 22.00 19.92 -5.20
CA GLY A 186 23.40 20.32 -5.06
C GLY A 186 24.32 20.06 -6.26
N ALA A 187 23.81 19.54 -7.39
CA ALA A 187 24.56 19.51 -8.64
C ALA A 187 24.36 20.82 -9.43
N GLY A 188 25.05 21.87 -8.98
CA GLY A 188 25.27 23.13 -9.70
C GLY A 188 26.75 23.31 -9.99
#